data_AF-A0A530BVW3-F1
#
_entry.id   AF-A0A530BVW3-F1
#
_cell.length_a   1.000
_cell.length_b   1.000
_cell.length_c   1.000
_cell.angle_alpha   90.00
_cell.angle_beta   90.00
_cell.angle_gamma   90.00
#
_symmetry.space_group_name_H-M   'P 1'
#
loop_
_entity.id
_entity.type
_entity.pdbx_description
1 polymer ?
#
loop_
_entity_poly.entity_id
_entity_poly.type
_entity_poly.pdbx_seq_one_letter_code
_entity_poly.pdbx_strand_id
1 'polypeptide(L)' 'MLPHGMADSAQLDILTKAFNDYCAKHPAECRDEHDREQIAIMVMSLFRRGIEGAEQLTVELERVANGKLAARH' A
#
# COMPACT_ATOMS: atom_id res chain seq x y z
N MET A 1 -3.32 0.08 -15.02
CA MET A 1 -1.99 -0.44 -15.42
C MET A 1 -1.90 -0.52 -16.93
N LEU A 2 -0.82 0.03 -17.49
CA LEU A 2 -0.51 -0.03 -18.91
C LEU A 2 -0.20 -1.47 -19.36
N PRO A 3 -0.17 -1.76 -20.68
CA PRO A 3 0.05 -3.11 -21.23
C PRO A 3 1.34 -3.83 -20.80
N HIS A 4 2.27 -3.13 -20.14
CA HIS A 4 3.53 -3.66 -19.63
C HIS A 4 3.60 -3.71 -18.09
N GLY A 5 2.47 -3.59 -17.39
CA GLY A 5 2.45 -3.57 -15.92
C GLY A 5 2.98 -2.27 -15.30
N MET A 6 3.25 -1.25 -16.12
CA MET A 6 3.63 0.08 -15.66
C MET A 6 2.40 0.85 -15.19
N ALA A 7 2.53 1.52 -14.04
CA ALA A 7 1.59 2.54 -13.63
C ALA A 7 1.77 3.78 -14.51
N ASP A 8 0.67 4.39 -14.96
CA ASP A 8 0.74 5.75 -15.50
C ASP A 8 1.01 6.76 -14.35
N SER A 9 1.24 8.03 -14.69
CA SER A 9 1.58 9.06 -13.69
C SER A 9 0.48 9.23 -12.63
N ALA A 10 -0.79 9.22 -13.03
CA ALA A 10 -1.90 9.39 -12.09
C ALA A 10 -2.01 8.18 -11.14
N GLN A 11 -1.81 6.97 -11.67
CA GLN A 11 -1.74 5.74 -10.88
C GLN A 11 -0.56 5.78 -9.91
N LEU A 12 0.61 6.27 -10.35
CA LEU A 12 1.79 6.40 -9.49
C LEU A 12 1.55 7.39 -8.34
N ASP A 13 0.88 8.52 -8.61
CA ASP A 13 0.52 9.51 -7.59
C ASP A 13 -0.40 8.91 -6.52
N ILE A 14 -1.41 8.13 -6.96
CA ILE A 14 -2.34 7.43 -6.07
C ILE A 14 -1.60 6.43 -5.18
N LEU A 15 -0.78 5.56 -5.79
CA LEU A 15 -0.02 4.53 -5.07
C LEU A 15 0.95 5.17 -4.06
N THR A 16 1.66 6.22 -4.49
CA THR A 16 2.64 6.95 -3.66
C THR A 16 1.95 7.65 -2.50
N LYS A 17 0.79 8.28 -2.73
CA LYS A 17 0.02 8.93 -1.68
C LYS A 17 -0.45 7.92 -0.63
N ALA A 18 -1.05 6.81 -1.05
CA ALA A 18 -1.53 5.78 -0.13
C ALA A 18 -0.38 5.20 0.72
N PHE A 19 0.75 4.92 0.09
CA PHE A 19 1.96 4.46 0.77
C PHE A 19 2.47 5.48 1.81
N ASN A 20 2.62 6.75 1.41
CA ASN A 20 3.13 7.80 2.30
C ASN A 20 2.17 8.09 3.46
N ASP A 21 0.86 8.14 3.20
CA ASP A 21 -0.16 8.34 4.23
C ASP A 21 -0.11 7.22 5.28
N TYR A 22 0.05 5.96 4.83
CA TYR A 22 0.20 4.83 5.73
C TYR A 22 1.46 4.95 6.59
N CYS A 23 2.62 5.17 5.96
CA CYS A 23 3.89 5.29 6.69
C CYS A 23 3.92 6.48 7.65
N ALA A 24 3.23 7.58 7.33
CA ALA A 24 3.08 8.72 8.23
C ALA A 24 2.30 8.36 9.51
N LYS A 25 1.28 7.49 9.40
CA LYS A 25 0.52 6.99 10.55
C LYS A 25 1.22 5.85 11.29
N HIS A 26 1.99 5.03 10.58
CA HIS A 26 2.64 3.82 11.07
C HIS A 26 4.17 3.87 10.89
N PRO A 27 4.87 4.85 11.49
CA PRO A 27 6.31 5.04 11.23
C PRO A 27 7.17 3.84 11.66
N ALA A 28 6.72 3.07 12.65
CA ALA A 28 7.40 1.85 13.09
C ALA A 28 7.35 0.71 12.05
N GLU A 29 6.32 0.69 11.19
CA GLU A 29 6.11 -0.32 10.15
C GLU A 29 6.73 0.09 8.80
N CYS A 30 7.40 1.23 8.75
CA CYS A 30 8.09 1.74 7.57
C CYS A 30 9.53 2.16 7.90
N ARG A 31 10.15 1.50 8.88
CA ARG A 31 11.44 1.93 9.45
C ARG A 31 12.62 1.59 8.54
N ASP A 32 12.59 0.44 7.89
CA ASP A 32 13.64 -0.01 6.99
C ASP A 32 13.13 -0.30 5.58
N GLU A 33 14.06 -0.60 4.68
CA GLU A 33 13.76 -0.85 3.28
C GLU A 33 12.90 -2.11 3.08
N HIS A 34 13.13 -3.15 3.88
CA HIS A 34 12.40 -4.41 3.77
C HIS A 34 10.92 -4.22 4.17
N ASP A 35 10.68 -3.55 5.30
CA ASP A 35 9.33 -3.23 5.74
C ASP A 35 8.60 -2.37 4.70
N ARG A 36 9.27 -1.33 4.20
CA ARG A 36 8.72 -0.45 3.15
C ARG A 36 8.40 -1.21 1.86
N GLU A 37 9.25 -2.15 1.45
CA GLU A 37 8.99 -2.98 0.28
C GLU A 37 7.75 -3.87 0.49
N GLN A 38 7.59 -4.46 1.67
CA GLN A 38 6.39 -5.25 2.00
C GLN A 38 5.11 -4.40 1.97
N ILE A 39 5.14 -3.18 2.52
CA ILE A 39 4.01 -2.24 2.43
C ILE A 39 3.71 -1.89 0.97
N ALA A 40 4.73 -1.56 0.16
CA ALA A 40 4.55 -1.22 -1.25
C ALA A 40 3.91 -2.38 -2.04
N ILE A 41 4.35 -3.62 -1.80
CA ILE A 41 3.75 -4.82 -2.40
C ILE A 41 2.27 -4.95 -2.03
N MET A 42 1.91 -4.70 -0.76
CA MET A 42 0.51 -4.75 -0.32
C MET A 42 -0.35 -3.66 -1.01
N VAL A 43 0.13 -2.42 -1.08
CA VAL A 43 -0.55 -1.32 -1.79
C VAL A 43 -0.77 -1.68 -3.26
N MET A 44 0.27 -2.16 -3.95
CA MET A 44 0.15 -2.58 -5.36
C MET A 44 -0.80 -3.75 -5.54
N SER A 45 -0.82 -4.71 -4.60
CA SER A 45 -1.74 -5.84 -4.63
C SER A 45 -3.20 -5.40 -4.50
N LEU A 46 -3.50 -4.46 -3.59
CA LEU A 46 -4.83 -3.88 -3.42
C LEU A 46 -5.26 -3.08 -4.65
N PHE A 47 -4.35 -2.28 -5.23
CA PHE A 47 -4.63 -1.54 -6.45
C PHE A 47 -4.98 -2.46 -7.63
N ARG A 48 -4.23 -3.56 -7.82
CA ARG A 48 -4.53 -4.57 -8.83
C ARG A 48 -5.87 -5.27 -8.64
N ARG A 49 -6.45 -5.22 -7.44
CA ARG A 49 -7.80 -5.74 -7.14
C ARG A 49 -8.92 -4.74 -7.44
N GLY A 50 -8.58 -3.56 -8.01
CA GLY A 50 -9.53 -2.53 -8.42
C GLY A 50 -9.74 -1.41 -7.41
N ILE A 51 -8.92 -1.32 -6.36
CA ILE A 51 -9.00 -0.21 -5.40
C ILE A 51 -8.14 0.94 -5.93
N GLU A 52 -8.77 1.88 -6.62
CA GLU A 52 -8.07 2.94 -7.35
C GLU A 52 -7.99 4.28 -6.59
N GLY A 53 -8.63 4.40 -5.42
CA GLY A 53 -8.59 5.61 -4.60
C GLY A 53 -7.49 5.56 -3.54
N ALA A 54 -6.68 6.62 -3.41
CA ALA A 54 -5.59 6.67 -2.43
C ALA A 54 -6.07 6.50 -0.98
N GLU A 55 -7.15 7.18 -0.60
CA GLU A 55 -7.73 7.04 0.76
C GLU A 55 -8.28 5.64 1.00
N GLN A 56 -8.94 5.04 0.01
CA GLN A 56 -9.46 3.67 0.11
C GLN A 56 -8.33 2.65 0.20
N LEU A 57 -7.24 2.84 -0.55
CA LEU A 57 -6.03 2.01 -0.43
C LEU A 57 -5.46 2.06 0.98
N THR A 58 -5.34 3.24 1.59
CA THR A 58 -4.85 3.38 2.97
C THR A 58 -5.75 2.65 3.96
N VAL A 59 -7.07 2.79 3.84
CA VAL A 59 -8.05 2.09 4.70
C VAL A 59 -7.95 0.57 4.56
N GLU A 60 -7.90 0.05 3.33
CA GLU A 60 -7.77 -1.38 3.09
C GLU A 60 -6.41 -1.93 3.50
N LEU A 61 -5.36 -1.13 3.39
CA LEU A 61 -4.03 -1.48 3.87
C LEU A 61 -4.01 -1.63 5.39
N GLU A 62 -4.63 -0.70 6.13
CA GLU A 62 -4.82 -0.82 7.59
C GLU A 62 -5.55 -2.13 7.95
N ARG A 63 -6.60 -2.52 7.19
CA ARG A 63 -7.32 -3.78 7.41
C ARG A 63 -6.43 -5.01 7.20
N VAL A 64 -5.65 -5.03 6.11
CA VAL A 64 -4.76 -6.16 5.78
C VAL A 64 -3.60 -6.27 6.77
N ALA A 65 -3.00 -5.14 7.17
CA ALA A 65 -1.92 -5.11 8.15
C ALA A 65 -2.37 -5.59 9.53
N ASN A 66 -3.55 -5.14 9.98
CA ASN A 66 -4.14 -5.60 11.24
C ASN A 66 -4.49 -7.09 11.20
N GLY A 67 -4.95 -7.60 10.05
CA GLY A 67 -5.18 -9.03 9.84
C GLY A 67 -3.88 -9.88 9.92
N LYS A 68 -2.74 -9.33 9.48
CA LYS A 68 -1.42 -9.97 9.66
C LYS A 68 -0.98 -10.00 11.13
N LEU A 69 -1.25 -8.96 11.92
CA LEU A 69 -0.97 -8.96 13.36
C LEU A 69 -1.81 -10.01 14.10
N ALA A 70 -3.08 -10.17 13.73
CA ALA A 70 -3.96 -11.18 14.33
C ALA A 70 -3.52 -12.63 14.04
N ALA A 71 -2.84 -12.88 12.91
CA ALA A 71 -2.36 -14.21 12.51
C ALA A 71 -0.97 -14.58 13.09
N ARG A 72 -0.35 -13.69 13.88
CA ARG A 72 0.96 -13.92 14.54
C ARG A 72 0.84 -14.36 16.02
N HIS A 73 -0.36 -14.60 16.51
CA HIS A 73 -0.66 -15.12 17.86
C HIS A 73 -1.22 -16.55 17.78
#